data_AF-A0A4Q3SBK9-F1
#
_entry.id   AF-A0A4Q3SBK9-F1
#
_cell.length_a   1.000
_cell.length_b   1.000
_cell.length_c   1.000
_cell.angle_alpha   90.00
_cell.angle_beta   90.00
_cell.angle_gamma   90.00
#
_symmetry.space_group_name_H-M   'P 1'
#
loop_
_entity.id
_entity.type
_entity.pdbx_description
1 polymer ?
#
loop_
_entity_poly.entity_id
_entity_poly.type
_entity_poly.pdbx_seq_one_letter_code
_entity_poly.pdbx_strand_id
1 'polypeptide(L)' 'TKQKAVSLGLTGTVENMKDGDVLIVATGEQNLISQLISWCQDGPPQASVLKVKSERIEDHDFSGFVVKR' A
#
# COMPACT_ATOMS: atom_id res chain seq x y z
N THR A 1 -4.97 0.45 -5.53
CA THR A 1 -3.75 0.51 -4.70
C THR A 1 -2.49 0.63 -5.53
N LYS A 2 -2.14 -0.36 -6.37
CA LYS A 2 -0.95 -0.29 -7.25
C LYS A 2 -0.84 1.01 -8.04
N GLN A 3 -1.90 1.41 -8.74
CA GLN A 3 -1.89 2.64 -9.56
C GLN A 3 -1.55 3.89 -8.75
N LYS A 4 -2.08 4.01 -7.52
CA LYS A 4 -1.81 5.15 -6.64
C LYS A 4 -0.36 5.13 -6.14
N ALA A 5 0.15 3.97 -5.71
CA ALA A 5 1.54 3.83 -5.26
C ALA A 5 2.54 4.15 -6.38
N VAL A 6 2.31 3.63 -7.60
CA VAL A 6 3.12 3.95 -8.78
C VAL A 6 3.04 5.43 -9.14
N SER A 7 1.85 6.03 -9.08
CA SER A 7 1.66 7.47 -9.34
C SER A 7 2.36 8.37 -8.30
N LEU A 8 2.54 7.88 -7.08
CA LEU A 8 3.28 8.56 -6.02
C LEU A 8 4.79 8.32 -6.11
N GLY A 9 5.26 7.44 -7.00
CA GLY A 9 6.68 7.07 -7.09
C GLY A 9 7.15 6.15 -5.96
N LEU A 10 6.22 5.46 -5.27
CA LEU A 10 6.52 4.50 -4.22
C LEU A 10 6.84 3.13 -4.81
N THR A 11 7.80 2.44 -4.21
CA THR A 11 8.12 1.04 -4.53
C THR A 11 7.61 0.13 -3.40
N GLY A 12 7.34 -1.14 -3.69
CA GLY A 12 6.68 -1.98 -2.70
C GLY A 12 6.04 -3.25 -3.24
N THR A 13 5.26 -3.89 -2.37
CA THR A 13 4.40 -5.01 -2.74
C THR A 13 3.02 -4.85 -2.14
N VAL A 14 2.01 -5.37 -2.84
CA VAL A 14 0.65 -5.50 -2.32
C VAL A 14 0.21 -6.94 -2.47
N GLU A 15 -0.37 -7.52 -1.44
CA GLU A 15 -0.79 -8.92 -1.38
C GLU A 15 -2.21 -9.00 -0.83
N ASN A 16 -3.07 -9.75 -1.50
CA ASN A 16 -4.40 -10.05 -0.99
C ASN A 16 -4.31 -11.32 -0.14
N MET A 17 -4.58 -11.17 1.14
CA MET A 17 -4.59 -12.27 2.10
C MET A 17 -5.87 -13.11 1.91
N LYS A 18 -5.78 -14.40 2.23
CA LYS A 18 -6.90 -15.35 2.05
C LYS A 18 -8.08 -15.10 2.99
N ASP A 19 -7.84 -14.37 4.08
CA ASP A 19 -8.84 -13.93 5.05
C ASP A 19 -9.64 -12.70 4.58
N GLY A 20 -9.27 -12.11 3.43
CA GLY A 20 -9.90 -10.92 2.86
C GLY A 20 -9.15 -9.62 3.17
N ASP A 21 -8.08 -9.67 3.98
CA ASP A 21 -7.24 -8.51 4.24
C ASP A 21 -6.31 -8.21 3.06
N VAL A 22 -5.80 -6.98 3.00
CA VAL A 22 -4.81 -6.56 1.99
C VAL A 22 -3.56 -6.08 2.70
N LEU A 23 -2.46 -6.79 2.50
CA LEU A 23 -1.15 -6.40 3.01
C LEU A 23 -0.46 -5.50 1.99
N ILE A 24 -0.01 -4.33 2.43
CA ILE A 24 0.74 -3.38 1.60
C ILE A 24 2.06 -3.11 2.29
N VAL A 25 3.15 -3.38 1.58
CA VAL A 25 4.49 -2.96 1.97
C VAL A 25 4.92 -1.90 0.96
N ALA A 26 5.23 -0.69 1.42
CA ALA A 26 5.68 0.39 0.56
C ALA A 26 6.88 1.09 1.19
N THR A 27 7.86 1.42 0.35
CA THR A 27 9.06 2.16 0.71
C THR A 27 9.12 3.44 -0.12
N GLY A 28 9.49 4.54 0.52
CA GLY A 28 9.64 5.85 -0.13
C GLY A 28 9.52 6.99 0.87
N GLU A 29 9.35 8.22 0.37
CA GLU A 29 9.28 9.38 1.26
C GLU A 29 8.09 9.33 2.22
N GLN A 30 8.32 9.77 3.45
CA GLN A 30 7.30 9.77 4.51
C GLN A 30 6.01 10.48 4.10
N ASN A 31 6.10 11.58 3.34
CA ASN A 31 4.94 12.32 2.83
C ASN A 31 4.11 11.47 1.85
N LEU A 32 4.77 10.75 0.94
CA LEU A 32 4.12 9.88 -0.03
C LEU A 32 3.50 8.65 0.65
N ILE A 33 4.18 8.09 1.66
CA ILE A 33 3.65 7.00 2.49
C ILE A 33 2.37 7.46 3.22
N SER A 34 2.39 8.65 3.84
CA SER A 34 1.19 9.21 4.49
C SER A 34 0.03 9.40 3.52
N GLN A 35 0.30 9.87 2.29
CA GLN A 35 -0.73 9.97 1.24
C GLN A 35 -1.28 8.61 0.82
N LEU A 36 -0.44 7.59 0.75
CA LEU A 36 -0.87 6.23 0.45
C LEU A 36 -1.76 5.68 1.58
N ILE A 37 -1.37 5.87 2.84
CA ILE A 37 -2.15 5.42 4.01
C ILE A 37 -3.53 6.10 4.02
N SER A 38 -3.58 7.42 3.81
CA SER A 38 -4.84 8.16 3.73
C SER A 38 -5.70 7.65 2.57
N TRP A 39 -5.12 7.43 1.39
CA TRP A 39 -5.85 6.85 0.26
C TRP A 39 -6.36 5.44 0.55
N CYS A 40 -5.62 4.64 1.33
CA CYS A 40 -6.07 3.31 1.73
C CYS A 40 -7.29 3.34 2.65
N GLN A 41 -7.57 4.44 3.35
CA GLN A 41 -8.79 4.57 4.17
C GLN A 41 -10.03 4.74 3.30
N ASP A 42 -9.92 5.47 2.19
CA ASP A 42 -11.00 5.60 1.20
C ASP A 42 -11.10 4.36 0.31
N GLY A 43 -9.94 3.81 -0.07
CA GLY A 43 -9.83 2.69 -1.00
C GLY A 43 -10.28 3.03 -2.43
N PRO A 44 -10.26 2.03 -3.33
CA PRO A 44 -10.87 2.19 -4.66
C PRO A 44 -12.40 2.27 -4.56
N PRO A 45 -13.11 2.79 -5.58
CA PRO A 45 -14.57 3.01 -5.54
C PRO A 45 -15.44 1.79 -5.23
N GLN A 46 -14.91 0.58 -5.35
CA GLN A 46 -15.60 -0.69 -5.09
C GLN A 46 -15.16 -1.36 -3.78
N ALA A 47 -14.24 -0.76 -3.03
CA ALA A 47 -13.81 -1.29 -1.74
C ALA A 47 -14.57 -0.61 -0.59
N SER A 48 -14.87 -1.39 0.45
CA SER A 48 -15.31 -0.88 1.74
C SER A 48 -14.22 -1.22 2.76
N VAL A 49 -13.43 -0.21 3.13
CA VAL A 49 -12.30 -0.40 4.03
C VAL A 49 -12.77 -0.24 5.47
N LEU A 50 -12.76 -1.33 6.23
CA LEU A 50 -13.19 -1.32 7.63
C LEU A 50 -12.14 -0.68 8.54
N LYS A 51 -10.86 -0.96 8.29
CA LYS A 51 -9.75 -0.49 9.12
C LYS A 51 -8.45 -0.51 8.33
N VAL A 52 -7.65 0.53 8.51
CA VAL A 52 -6.26 0.58 8.04
C VAL A 52 -5.35 0.52 9.25
N LYS A 53 -4.39 -0.40 9.24
CA LYS A 53 -3.28 -0.43 10.19
C LYS A 53 -1.99 -0.17 9.41
N SER A 54 -1.17 0.73 9.92
CA SER A 54 0.14 1.05 9.36
C SER A 54 1.19 0.93 10.44
N GLU A 55 2.24 0.17 10.16
CA GLU A 55 3.40 0.02 11.04
C GLU A 55 4.66 0.34 10.24
N ARG A 56 5.61 1.04 10.88
CA ARG A 56 6.90 1.30 10.28
C ARG A 56 7.75 0.05 10.43
N ILE A 57 8.21 -0.49 9.31
CA ILE A 57 9.13 -1.62 9.25
C ILE A 57 10.53 -1.14 8.82
N GLU A 58 11.50 -2.05 8.81
CA GLU A 58 12.84 -1.77 8.27
C GLU A 58 12.78 -1.41 6.78
N ASP A 59 13.70 -0.55 6.35
CA ASP A 59 13.78 -0.13 4.96
C ASP A 59 14.09 -1.34 4.08
N HIS A 60 13.18 -1.62 3.15
CA HIS A 60 13.31 -2.70 2.20
C HIS A 60 13.41 -2.12 0.79
N ASP A 61 14.44 -2.53 0.06
CA ASP A 61 14.61 -2.15 -1.33
C ASP A 61 13.67 -2.96 -2.24
N PHE A 62 12.78 -2.24 -2.92
CA PHE A 62 11.91 -2.80 -3.95
C PHE A 62 12.26 -2.18 -5.30
N SER A 63 12.42 -3.02 -6.32
CA SER A 63 12.69 -2.57 -7.71
C SER A 63 11.47 -1.97 -8.41
N GLY A 64 10.30 -2.00 -7.76
CA GLY A 64 9.05 -1.45 -8.28
C GLY A 64 7.87 -1.78 -7.36
N PHE A 65 6.66 -1.53 -7.81
CA PHE A 65 5.44 -1.88 -7.07
C PHE A 65 4.76 -3.14 -7.65
N VAL A 66 4.89 -4.27 -6.95
CA VAL A 66 4.45 -5.60 -7.44
C VAL A 66 3.19 -6.08 -6.71
N VAL A 67 2.28 -6.74 -7.42
CA VAL A 67 1.12 -7.41 -6.81
C VAL A 67 1.49 -8.87 -6.58
N LYS A 68 1.57 -9.29 -5.31
CA LYS A 68 1.65 -10.69 -4.91
C LYS A 68 0.23 -11.29 -4.90
N ARG A 69 0.12 -12.54 -5.32
CA ARG A 69 -1.13 -13.29 -5.45
C ARG A 69 -1.11 -14.51 -4.54
#